data_AF-A0A8J6ECP1-F1
#
_entry.id   AF-A0A8J6ECP1-F1
#
_cell.length_a   1.000
_cell.length_b   1.000
_cell.length_c   1.000
_cell.angle_alpha   90.00
_cell.angle_beta   90.00
_cell.angle_gamma   90.00
#
_symmetry.space_group_name_H-M   'P 1'
#
loop_
_entity.id
_entity.type
_entity.pdbx_description
1 polymer ?
#
loop_
_entity_poly.entity_id
_entity_poly.type
_entity_poly.pdbx_seq_one_letter_code
_entity_poly.pdbx_strand_id
1 'polypeptide(L)'
;MSSAEELEYPQMLLDYQQGFFISKIMFTACELGVFDLLHELEEPASAATIATRLKTSVDGMERLLNSCVGLKLLKVDFINDEGCYSNTDISALYLVKSSPKTLYHTMLFHTQTLYMCWQFLTEAIREGKPQYERALGTSEEVFETLYRTEEDAVGFMQAMDSGWKICGSDVIQAFDLSEFRTVCDIGGCTGALTKHFLSTYNEATVTIMDLPKVVAITKKYFVTDDERIHFHEGDFFNDPIPEADLFIVARITHCWTDEKCLELLRKIYQSCKP
;
A
#
# COMPACT_ATOMS: atom_id res chain seq x y z
N MET A 1 17.77 13.92 49.68
CA MET A 1 16.47 14.17 49.04
C MET A 1 16.72 15.16 47.90
N SER A 2 17.25 14.67 46.78
CA SER A 2 17.35 15.49 45.57
C SER A 2 15.97 15.56 44.95
N SER A 3 15.57 16.78 44.62
CA SER A 3 14.36 17.13 43.90
C SER A 3 14.11 16.15 42.75
N ALA A 4 12.93 15.55 42.73
CA ALA A 4 12.37 15.03 41.50
C ALA A 4 12.40 16.18 40.49
N GLU A 5 13.22 16.06 39.45
CA GLU A 5 13.10 16.88 38.25
C GLU A 5 11.63 16.81 37.82
N GLU A 6 10.99 17.97 37.63
CA GLU A 6 9.66 18.02 37.01
C GLU A 6 9.77 17.30 35.66
N LEU A 7 9.25 16.07 35.61
CA LEU A 7 9.19 15.30 34.37
C LEU A 7 8.47 16.15 33.32
N GLU A 8 9.14 16.46 32.22
CA GLU A 8 8.56 17.16 31.08
C GLU A 8 7.21 16.52 30.69
N TYR A 9 6.26 17.34 30.24
CA TYR A 9 4.95 16.86 29.80
C TYR A 9 5.12 15.73 28.78
N PRO A 10 4.53 14.54 28.99
CA PRO A 10 4.88 13.32 28.25
C PRO A 10 4.22 13.27 26.86
N GLN A 11 4.34 14.34 26.08
CA GLN A 11 3.68 14.53 24.78
C GLN A 11 3.90 13.33 23.86
N MET A 12 5.14 12.87 23.73
CA MET A 12 5.50 11.74 22.88
C MET A 12 4.72 10.46 23.24
N LEU A 13 4.57 10.14 24.53
CA LEU A 13 3.85 8.95 24.97
C LEU A 13 2.35 9.09 24.70
N LEU A 14 1.79 10.28 24.92
CA LEU A 14 0.38 10.58 24.65
C LEU A 14 0.06 10.53 23.16
N ASP A 15 0.99 10.95 22.30
CA ASP A 15 0.86 10.86 20.84
C ASP A 15 0.88 9.41 20.38
N TYR A 16 1.82 8.59 20.88
CA TYR A 16 1.90 7.17 20.55
C TYR A 16 0.69 6.39 21.04
N GLN A 17 0.22 6.68 22.25
CA GLN A 17 -1.00 6.08 22.80
C GLN A 17 -2.22 6.36 21.91
N GLN A 18 -2.27 7.53 21.25
CA GLN A 18 -3.40 7.92 20.40
C GLN A 18 -3.22 7.55 18.93
N GLY A 19 -2.03 7.12 18.49
CA GLY A 19 -1.73 6.87 17.08
C GLY A 19 -2.69 5.90 16.39
N PHE A 20 -3.23 4.92 17.13
CA PHE A 20 -4.21 3.97 16.57
C PHE A 20 -5.55 4.63 16.24
N PHE A 21 -5.99 5.62 17.04
CA PHE A 21 -7.20 6.40 16.75
C PHE A 21 -7.01 7.19 15.46
N ILE A 22 -5.88 7.87 15.32
CA ILE A 22 -5.53 8.68 14.13
C ILE A 22 -5.57 7.79 12.87
N SER A 23 -4.94 6.63 12.95
CA SER A 23 -4.90 5.65 11.86
C SER A 23 -6.31 5.18 11.49
N LYS A 24 -7.13 4.79 12.48
CA LYS A 24 -8.48 4.27 12.22
C LYS A 24 -9.43 5.34 11.68
N ILE A 25 -9.34 6.59 12.13
CA ILE A 25 -10.09 7.73 11.58
C ILE A 25 -9.81 7.87 10.08
N MET A 26 -8.53 7.90 9.69
CA MET A 26 -8.14 8.03 8.29
C MET A 26 -8.62 6.84 7.46
N PHE A 27 -8.43 5.60 7.95
CA PHE A 27 -8.86 4.42 7.20
C PHE A 27 -10.38 4.34 7.06
N THR A 28 -11.14 4.67 8.10
CA THR A 28 -12.60 4.68 8.05
C THR A 28 -13.13 5.75 7.12
N ALA A 29 -12.52 6.94 7.06
CA ALA A 29 -12.90 7.97 6.09
C ALA A 29 -12.66 7.51 4.64
N CYS A 30 -11.55 6.80 4.37
CA CYS A 30 -11.32 6.16 3.07
C CYS A 30 -12.35 5.07 2.78
N GLU A 31 -12.56 4.13 3.71
CA GLU A 31 -13.48 2.99 3.54
C GLU A 31 -14.92 3.42 3.30
N LEU A 32 -15.36 4.50 3.95
CA LEU A 32 -16.68 5.09 3.74
C LEU A 32 -16.80 5.87 2.42
N GLY A 33 -15.69 6.16 1.72
CA GLY A 33 -15.70 6.94 0.48
C GLY A 33 -15.86 8.44 0.67
N VAL A 34 -15.46 8.99 1.82
CA VAL A 34 -15.60 10.43 2.13
C VAL A 34 -14.81 11.28 1.14
N PHE A 35 -13.54 10.93 0.91
CA PHE A 35 -12.65 11.72 0.06
C PHE A 35 -13.09 11.67 -1.41
N ASP A 36 -13.53 10.50 -1.89
CA ASP A 36 -14.05 10.32 -3.25
C ASP A 36 -15.32 11.14 -3.47
N LEU A 37 -16.31 11.05 -2.56
CA LEU A 37 -17.54 11.82 -2.68
C LEU A 37 -17.27 13.33 -2.70
N LEU A 38 -16.39 13.82 -1.81
CA LEU A 38 -16.02 15.24 -1.79
C LEU A 38 -15.27 15.67 -3.06
N HIS A 39 -14.53 14.76 -3.70
CA HIS A 39 -13.89 15.03 -4.98
C HIS A 39 -14.92 15.10 -6.13
N GLU A 40 -15.90 14.19 -6.13
CA GLU A 40 -16.98 14.15 -7.13
C GLU A 40 -17.93 15.35 -7.07
N LEU A 41 -18.17 15.90 -5.87
CA LEU A 41 -19.09 17.02 -5.71
C LEU A 41 -18.53 18.35 -6.21
N GLU A 42 -17.21 18.47 -6.38
CA GLU A 42 -16.43 19.67 -6.76
C GLU A 42 -16.58 20.90 -5.81
N GLU A 43 -17.64 20.95 -5.03
CA GLU A 43 -17.98 22.00 -4.08
C GLU A 43 -18.05 21.47 -2.63
N PRO A 44 -17.78 22.31 -1.61
CA PRO A 44 -17.89 21.91 -0.21
C PRO A 44 -19.30 21.40 0.14
N ALA A 45 -19.37 20.32 0.93
CA ALA A 45 -20.64 19.68 1.27
C ALA A 45 -20.84 19.56 2.79
N SER A 46 -22.07 19.73 3.26
CA SER A 46 -22.38 19.59 4.68
C SER A 46 -22.36 18.14 5.15
N ALA A 47 -22.18 17.93 6.47
CA ALA A 47 -22.17 16.59 7.06
C ALA A 47 -23.48 15.82 6.78
N ALA A 48 -24.63 16.51 6.76
CA ALA A 48 -25.93 15.91 6.43
C ALA A 48 -25.99 15.41 4.98
N THR A 49 -25.43 16.18 4.04
CA THR A 49 -25.34 15.79 2.63
C THR A 49 -24.45 14.56 2.46
N ILE A 50 -23.26 14.59 3.06
CA ILE A 50 -22.29 13.48 3.00
C ILE A 50 -22.86 12.22 3.64
N ALA A 51 -23.46 12.35 4.83
CA ALA A 51 -24.07 11.23 5.54
C ALA A 51 -25.20 10.57 4.75
N THR A 52 -26.06 11.38 4.11
CA THR A 52 -27.14 10.89 3.26
C THR A 52 -26.61 10.10 2.07
N ARG A 53 -25.61 10.64 1.37
CA ARG A 53 -25.00 10.00 0.18
C ARG A 53 -24.26 8.71 0.53
N LEU A 54 -23.57 8.68 1.67
CA LEU A 54 -22.80 7.51 2.14
C LEU A 54 -23.62 6.57 3.02
N LYS A 55 -24.92 6.84 3.22
CA LYS A 55 -25.85 6.02 4.03
C LYS A 55 -25.36 5.79 5.46
N THR A 56 -24.88 6.85 6.10
CA THR A 56 -24.39 6.84 7.49
C THR A 56 -25.25 7.75 8.38
N SER A 57 -25.08 7.66 9.70
CA SER A 57 -25.70 8.61 10.63
C SER A 57 -25.07 10.00 10.48
N VAL A 58 -25.89 11.05 10.55
CA VAL A 58 -25.39 12.44 10.51
C VAL A 58 -24.42 12.72 11.65
N ASP A 59 -24.74 12.34 12.89
CA ASP A 59 -23.88 12.53 14.06
C ASP A 59 -22.50 11.87 13.90
N GLY A 60 -22.48 10.57 13.56
CA GLY A 60 -21.23 9.84 13.36
C GLY A 60 -20.38 10.41 12.23
N MET A 61 -21.00 10.81 11.11
CA MET A 61 -20.31 11.42 9.99
C MET A 61 -19.74 12.79 10.35
N GLU A 62 -20.51 13.65 11.02
CA GLU A 62 -20.04 14.96 11.46
C GLU A 62 -18.82 14.83 12.39
N ARG A 63 -18.84 13.90 13.34
CA ARG A 63 -17.70 13.65 14.24
C ARG A 63 -16.48 13.13 13.49
N LEU A 64 -16.67 12.27 12.49
CA LEU A 64 -15.59 11.78 11.63
C LEU A 64 -14.99 12.92 10.81
N LEU A 65 -15.83 13.74 10.16
CA LEU A 65 -15.40 14.88 9.35
C LEU A 65 -14.65 15.91 10.21
N ASN A 66 -15.16 16.25 11.39
CA ASN A 66 -14.47 17.13 12.35
C ASN A 66 -13.12 16.57 12.79
N SER A 67 -13.03 15.25 12.99
CA SER A 67 -11.76 14.59 13.29
C SER A 67 -10.79 14.70 12.11
N CYS A 68 -11.26 14.48 10.88
CA CYS A 68 -10.46 14.65 9.67
C CYS A 68 -9.99 16.11 9.46
N VAL A 69 -10.81 17.11 9.85
CA VAL A 69 -10.38 18.52 9.88
C VAL A 69 -9.27 18.73 10.90
N GLY A 70 -9.41 18.20 12.12
CA GLY A 70 -8.38 18.27 13.16
C GLY A 70 -7.06 17.60 12.74
N LEU A 71 -7.14 16.52 11.96
CA LEU A 71 -6.00 15.83 11.36
C LEU A 71 -5.48 16.49 10.07
N LYS A 72 -6.07 17.61 9.65
CA LYS A 72 -5.72 18.35 8.43
C LYS A 72 -5.84 17.52 7.15
N LEU A 73 -6.76 16.54 7.14
CA LEU A 73 -7.15 15.78 5.96
C LEU A 73 -8.27 16.49 5.20
N LEU A 74 -9.16 17.18 5.91
CA LEU A 74 -10.24 17.99 5.33
C LEU A 74 -10.12 19.45 5.76
N LYS A 75 -10.78 20.32 5.00
CA LYS A 75 -11.06 21.72 5.38
C LYS A 75 -12.55 21.85 5.68
N VAL A 76 -12.90 22.85 6.48
CA VAL A 76 -14.29 23.23 6.75
C VAL A 76 -14.46 24.73 6.54
N ASP A 77 -15.45 25.10 5.74
CA ASP A 77 -15.88 26.47 5.51
C ASP A 77 -17.32 26.62 6.01
N PHE A 78 -17.67 27.80 6.53
CA PHE A 78 -19.03 28.08 6.99
C PHE A 78 -19.81 28.82 5.91
N ILE A 79 -20.81 28.15 5.34
CA ILE A 79 -21.69 28.68 4.30
C ILE A 79 -23.09 28.78 4.90
N ASN A 80 -23.62 30.00 5.01
CA ASN A 80 -24.92 30.26 5.67
C ASN A 80 -25.00 29.67 7.11
N ASP A 81 -23.93 29.84 7.89
CA ASP A 81 -23.78 29.29 9.25
C ASP A 81 -23.77 27.75 9.35
N GLU A 82 -23.70 27.03 8.22
CA GLU A 82 -23.53 25.57 8.16
C GLU A 82 -22.08 25.21 7.79
N GLY A 83 -21.49 24.24 8.51
CA GLY A 83 -20.16 23.73 8.20
C GLY A 83 -20.16 22.81 6.97
N CYS A 84 -19.45 23.23 5.93
CA CYS A 84 -19.28 22.50 4.67
C CYS A 84 -17.82 22.06 4.52
N TYR A 85 -17.63 20.78 4.21
CA TYR A 85 -16.32 20.13 4.20
C TYR A 85 -15.81 19.97 2.77
N SER A 86 -14.50 20.06 2.59
CA SER A 86 -13.82 19.84 1.32
C SER A 86 -12.47 19.13 1.52
N ASN A 87 -11.96 18.50 0.46
CA ASN A 87 -10.65 17.87 0.47
C ASN A 87 -9.53 18.90 0.67
N THR A 88 -8.47 18.51 1.37
CA THR A 88 -7.18 19.21 1.27
C THR A 88 -6.43 18.75 0.03
N ASP A 89 -5.37 19.46 -0.36
CA ASP A 89 -4.51 19.05 -1.48
C ASP A 89 -3.88 17.67 -1.21
N ILE A 90 -3.55 17.38 0.05
CA ILE A 90 -3.01 16.07 0.47
C ILE A 90 -4.07 14.98 0.33
N SER A 91 -5.29 15.18 0.84
CA SER A 91 -6.34 14.15 0.73
C SER A 91 -6.80 13.96 -0.71
N ALA A 92 -6.91 15.03 -1.50
CA ALA A 92 -7.22 14.97 -2.92
C ALA A 92 -6.15 14.18 -3.70
N LEU A 93 -4.86 14.38 -3.38
CA LEU A 93 -3.77 13.72 -4.09
C LEU A 93 -3.58 12.27 -3.65
N TYR A 94 -3.71 11.95 -2.36
CA TYR A 94 -3.31 10.65 -1.81
C TYR A 94 -4.47 9.77 -1.33
N LEU A 95 -5.66 10.31 -1.05
CA LEU A 95 -6.76 9.54 -0.46
C LEU A 95 -7.98 9.36 -1.38
N VAL A 96 -8.06 10.14 -2.47
CA VAL A 96 -9.05 9.94 -3.55
C VAL A 96 -8.60 8.78 -4.43
N LYS A 97 -9.48 7.83 -4.71
CA LYS A 97 -9.22 6.60 -5.46
C LYS A 97 -8.86 6.85 -6.93
N SER A 98 -9.45 7.86 -7.56
CA SER A 98 -9.16 8.21 -8.97
C SER A 98 -7.80 8.91 -9.16
N SER A 99 -7.17 9.38 -8.07
CA SER A 99 -5.89 10.08 -8.16
C SER A 99 -4.77 9.14 -8.66
N PRO A 100 -3.88 9.61 -9.56
CA PRO A 100 -2.74 8.83 -10.01
C PRO A 100 -1.73 8.50 -8.90
N LYS A 101 -1.77 9.21 -7.76
CA LYS A 101 -0.90 8.97 -6.59
C LYS A 101 -1.66 8.37 -5.39
N THR A 102 -2.83 7.80 -5.64
CA THR A 102 -3.70 7.30 -4.58
C THR A 102 -3.03 6.22 -3.72
N LEU A 103 -3.24 6.33 -2.41
CA LEU A 103 -2.95 5.35 -1.37
C LEU A 103 -4.22 4.66 -0.87
N TYR A 104 -5.38 4.91 -1.49
CA TYR A 104 -6.68 4.37 -1.08
C TYR A 104 -6.65 2.86 -0.81
N HIS A 105 -6.10 2.08 -1.74
CA HIS A 105 -6.03 0.62 -1.62
C HIS A 105 -5.15 0.16 -0.46
N THR A 106 -4.11 0.92 -0.12
CA THR A 106 -3.27 0.67 1.06
C THR A 106 -4.04 0.94 2.35
N MET A 107 -4.85 2.01 2.39
CA MET A 107 -5.70 2.29 3.55
C MET A 107 -6.73 1.18 3.78
N LEU A 108 -7.33 0.66 2.71
CA LEU A 108 -8.22 -0.50 2.79
C LEU A 108 -7.50 -1.76 3.30
N PHE A 109 -6.33 -2.06 2.74
CA PHE A 109 -5.51 -3.18 3.20
C PHE A 109 -5.12 -3.05 4.69
N HIS A 110 -4.80 -1.83 5.14
CA HIS A 110 -4.52 -1.59 6.55
C HIS A 110 -5.73 -1.86 7.43
N THR A 111 -6.93 -1.35 7.11
CA THR A 111 -8.11 -1.53 7.97
C THR A 111 -8.64 -2.95 7.97
N GLN A 112 -8.58 -3.66 6.84
CA GLN A 112 -9.15 -5.00 6.67
C GLN A 112 -8.19 -6.12 7.10
N THR A 113 -6.88 -5.88 7.05
CA THR A 113 -5.87 -6.91 7.31
C THR A 113 -4.92 -6.51 8.42
N LEU A 114 -4.05 -5.51 8.18
CA LEU A 114 -2.94 -5.25 9.09
C LEU A 114 -3.42 -4.82 10.47
N TYR A 115 -4.34 -3.86 10.57
CA TYR A 115 -4.85 -3.37 11.84
C TYR A 115 -5.44 -4.49 12.71
N MET A 116 -6.08 -5.49 12.09
CA MET A 116 -6.60 -6.67 12.78
C MET A 116 -5.45 -7.56 13.29
N CYS A 117 -4.41 -7.80 12.49
CA CYS A 117 -3.23 -8.54 12.92
C CYS A 117 -2.49 -7.87 14.08
N TRP A 118 -2.39 -6.54 14.08
CA TRP A 118 -1.71 -5.77 15.13
C TRP A 118 -2.38 -5.88 16.50
N GLN A 119 -3.66 -6.25 16.58
CA GLN A 119 -4.33 -6.55 17.85
C GLN A 119 -3.69 -7.73 18.60
N PHE A 120 -3.05 -8.65 17.86
CA PHE A 120 -2.42 -9.86 18.39
C PHE A 120 -0.88 -9.75 18.43
N LEU A 121 -0.32 -8.55 18.45
CA LEU A 121 1.14 -8.36 18.49
C LEU A 121 1.77 -9.01 19.72
N THR A 122 1.11 -8.98 20.87
CA THR A 122 1.60 -9.62 22.11
C THR A 122 1.80 -11.13 21.91
N GLU A 123 0.85 -11.77 21.27
CA GLU A 123 0.87 -13.18 20.92
C GLU A 123 1.93 -13.48 19.86
N ALA A 124 2.07 -12.61 18.85
CA ALA A 124 3.12 -12.72 17.84
C ALA A 124 4.51 -12.75 18.49
N ILE A 125 4.75 -11.88 19.48
CA ILE A 125 6.02 -11.82 20.22
C ILE A 125 6.22 -13.07 21.08
N ARG A 126 5.17 -13.54 21.77
CA ARG A 126 5.25 -14.72 22.63
C ARG A 126 5.50 -16.01 21.85
N GLU A 127 4.91 -16.13 20.67
CA GLU A 127 4.90 -17.37 19.89
C GLU A 127 5.91 -17.36 18.74
N GLY A 128 6.46 -16.19 18.39
CA GLY A 128 7.42 -16.04 17.30
C GLY A 128 6.84 -16.37 15.92
N LYS A 129 5.52 -16.21 15.73
CA LYS A 129 4.84 -16.51 14.46
C LYS A 129 3.80 -15.47 14.06
N PRO A 130 3.49 -15.34 12.75
CA PRO A 130 2.40 -14.50 12.28
C PRO A 130 1.04 -14.87 12.88
N GLN A 131 0.14 -13.90 13.03
CA GLN A 131 -1.14 -14.05 13.73
C GLN A 131 -2.36 -13.94 12.81
N TYR A 132 -2.20 -14.24 11.52
CA TYR A 132 -3.27 -14.16 10.52
C TYR A 132 -4.47 -15.03 10.87
N GLU A 133 -4.24 -16.25 11.34
CA GLU A 133 -5.32 -17.17 11.75
C GLU A 133 -6.19 -16.57 12.86
N ARG A 134 -5.58 -15.93 13.87
CA ARG A 134 -6.31 -15.29 14.97
C ARG A 134 -7.05 -14.04 14.52
N ALA A 135 -6.41 -13.26 13.66
CA ALA A 135 -6.93 -11.98 13.22
C ALA A 135 -8.03 -12.09 12.17
N LEU A 136 -7.92 -13.06 11.26
CA LEU A 136 -8.76 -13.19 10.06
C LEU A 136 -9.58 -14.47 10.03
N GLY A 137 -9.33 -15.41 10.97
CA GLY A 137 -10.03 -16.69 11.02
C GLY A 137 -9.63 -17.67 9.93
N THR A 138 -8.54 -17.41 9.21
CA THR A 138 -8.04 -18.26 8.12
C THR A 138 -6.68 -18.86 8.50
N SER A 139 -6.60 -20.19 8.56
CA SER A 139 -5.36 -20.94 8.85
C SER A 139 -4.40 -21.01 7.64
N GLU A 140 -4.85 -20.52 6.49
CA GLU A 140 -4.16 -20.59 5.21
C GLU A 140 -3.09 -19.50 5.07
N GLU A 141 -2.07 -19.77 4.26
CA GLU A 141 -1.00 -18.81 4.00
C GLU A 141 -1.60 -17.46 3.56
N VAL A 142 -1.05 -16.36 4.07
CA VAL A 142 -1.55 -14.98 3.89
C VAL A 142 -1.99 -14.69 2.46
N PHE A 143 -1.22 -15.18 1.49
CA PHE A 143 -1.47 -15.00 0.07
C PHE A 143 -2.75 -15.70 -0.41
N GLU A 144 -3.12 -16.88 0.11
CA GLU A 144 -4.37 -17.55 -0.28
C GLU A 144 -5.60 -16.73 0.12
N THR A 145 -5.57 -16.11 1.30
CA THR A 145 -6.64 -15.22 1.75
C THR A 145 -6.68 -13.93 0.91
N LEU A 146 -5.52 -13.32 0.64
CA LEU A 146 -5.43 -12.07 -0.12
C LEU A 146 -5.73 -12.24 -1.61
N TYR A 147 -5.56 -13.44 -2.15
CA TYR A 147 -5.87 -13.77 -3.53
C TYR A 147 -7.18 -14.57 -3.66
N ARG A 148 -8.03 -14.65 -2.62
CA ARG A 148 -9.22 -15.52 -2.62
C ARG A 148 -10.14 -15.27 -3.80
N THR A 149 -10.45 -14.02 -4.10
CA THR A 149 -11.20 -13.61 -5.29
C THR A 149 -10.33 -12.76 -6.22
N GLU A 150 -10.75 -12.61 -7.47
CA GLU A 150 -10.07 -11.72 -8.42
C GLU A 150 -10.12 -10.26 -7.96
N GLU A 151 -11.21 -9.83 -7.33
CA GLU A 151 -11.34 -8.48 -6.76
C GLU A 151 -10.40 -8.28 -5.57
N ASP A 152 -10.36 -9.23 -4.63
CA ASP A 152 -9.44 -9.22 -3.49
C ASP A 152 -7.97 -9.13 -3.97
N ALA A 153 -7.64 -9.94 -4.97
CA ALA A 153 -6.33 -9.97 -5.61
C ALA A 153 -5.95 -8.62 -6.23
N VAL A 154 -6.83 -8.04 -7.05
CA VAL A 154 -6.61 -6.73 -7.68
C VAL A 154 -6.43 -5.63 -6.62
N GLY A 155 -7.27 -5.63 -5.59
CA GLY A 155 -7.19 -4.66 -4.49
C GLY A 155 -5.87 -4.76 -3.72
N PHE A 156 -5.43 -5.99 -3.40
CA PHE A 156 -4.14 -6.22 -2.74
C PHE A 156 -2.96 -5.79 -3.63
N MET A 157 -2.99 -6.15 -4.92
CA MET A 157 -1.95 -5.76 -5.87
C MET A 157 -1.87 -4.23 -6.03
N GLN A 158 -3.02 -3.53 -6.04
CA GLN A 158 -3.07 -2.05 -6.01
C GLN A 158 -2.51 -1.46 -4.71
N ALA A 159 -2.73 -2.13 -3.57
CA ALA A 159 -2.18 -1.71 -2.29
C ALA A 159 -0.65 -1.83 -2.25
N MET A 160 -0.07 -2.85 -2.90
CA MET A 160 1.38 -3.02 -3.00
C MET A 160 2.00 -2.02 -3.99
N ASP A 161 1.31 -1.73 -5.10
CA ASP A 161 1.68 -0.74 -6.11
C ASP A 161 1.81 0.68 -5.54
N SER A 162 0.91 1.08 -4.63
CA SER A 162 0.80 2.47 -4.16
C SER A 162 2.10 3.08 -3.61
N GLY A 163 2.96 2.27 -3.00
CA GLY A 163 4.26 2.72 -2.50
C GLY A 163 5.18 3.19 -3.62
N TRP A 164 5.17 2.50 -4.76
CA TRP A 164 5.98 2.83 -5.93
C TRP A 164 5.53 4.13 -6.59
N LYS A 165 4.24 4.47 -6.51
CA LYS A 165 3.73 5.79 -6.97
C LYS A 165 4.32 6.97 -6.20
N ILE A 166 4.83 6.72 -4.98
CA ILE A 166 5.44 7.75 -4.14
C ILE A 166 6.96 7.76 -4.30
N CYS A 167 7.62 6.61 -4.15
CA CYS A 167 9.08 6.53 -4.08
C CYS A 167 9.74 5.72 -5.20
N GLY A 168 8.97 5.21 -6.18
CA GLY A 168 9.51 4.36 -7.25
C GLY A 168 10.60 5.05 -8.06
N SER A 169 10.41 6.32 -8.40
CA SER A 169 11.42 7.13 -9.09
C SER A 169 12.70 7.27 -8.26
N ASP A 170 12.58 7.54 -6.96
CA ASP A 170 13.73 7.72 -6.08
C ASP A 170 14.54 6.42 -5.94
N VAL A 171 13.86 5.27 -5.86
CA VAL A 171 14.50 3.95 -5.78
C VAL A 171 15.26 3.62 -7.07
N ILE A 172 14.65 3.85 -8.24
CA ILE A 172 15.28 3.56 -9.53
C ILE A 172 16.45 4.50 -9.82
N GLN A 173 16.39 5.75 -9.38
CA GLN A 173 17.44 6.75 -9.61
C GLN A 173 18.48 6.80 -8.49
N ALA A 174 18.38 5.96 -7.47
CA ALA A 174 19.37 5.86 -6.41
C ALA A 174 20.73 5.37 -6.93
N PHE A 175 20.74 4.64 -8.05
CA PHE A 175 21.93 4.14 -8.73
C PHE A 175 21.83 4.45 -10.23
N ASP A 176 22.98 4.57 -10.89
CA ASP A 176 23.04 4.56 -12.35
C ASP A 176 22.92 3.11 -12.83
N LEU A 177 21.77 2.77 -13.41
CA LEU A 177 21.45 1.43 -13.91
C LEU A 177 21.45 1.39 -15.45
N SER A 178 22.02 2.41 -16.11
CA SER A 178 21.97 2.56 -17.57
C SER A 178 22.73 1.49 -18.34
N GLU A 179 23.69 0.80 -17.70
CA GLU A 179 24.43 -0.30 -18.32
C GLU A 179 23.58 -1.58 -18.48
N PHE A 180 22.52 -1.74 -17.69
CA PHE A 180 21.69 -2.95 -17.68
C PHE A 180 20.53 -2.82 -18.68
N ARG A 181 20.58 -3.60 -19.76
CA ARG A 181 19.58 -3.55 -20.84
C ARG A 181 18.48 -4.59 -20.70
N THR A 182 18.78 -5.72 -20.06
CA THR A 182 17.79 -6.75 -19.72
C THR A 182 17.63 -6.83 -18.22
N VAL A 183 16.40 -6.68 -17.74
CA VAL A 183 16.10 -6.65 -16.30
C VAL A 183 15.07 -7.72 -15.98
N CYS A 184 15.21 -8.38 -14.84
CA CYS A 184 14.18 -9.27 -14.30
C CYS A 184 13.67 -8.71 -12.97
N ASP A 185 12.38 -8.38 -12.92
CA ASP A 185 11.68 -7.93 -11.72
C ASP A 185 11.04 -9.14 -11.04
N ILE A 186 11.71 -9.66 -10.00
CA ILE A 186 11.31 -10.88 -9.30
C ILE A 186 10.24 -10.53 -8.26
N GLY A 187 9.05 -11.09 -8.44
CA GLY A 187 7.85 -10.70 -7.68
C GLY A 187 7.37 -9.29 -8.04
N GLY A 188 7.51 -8.90 -9.31
CA GLY A 188 7.21 -7.56 -9.79
C GLY A 188 5.72 -7.16 -9.74
N CYS A 189 4.82 -8.10 -9.41
CA CYS A 189 3.41 -7.85 -9.16
C CYS A 189 2.73 -7.09 -10.31
N THR A 190 2.21 -5.88 -10.07
CA THR A 190 1.55 -5.02 -11.08
C THR A 190 2.50 -4.43 -12.13
N GLY A 191 3.81 -4.60 -11.97
CA GLY A 191 4.84 -3.97 -12.80
C GLY A 191 5.02 -2.47 -12.53
N ALA A 192 4.56 -1.97 -11.39
CA ALA A 192 4.67 -0.55 -11.05
C ALA A 192 6.12 -0.04 -11.04
N LEU A 193 7.01 -0.77 -10.36
CA LEU A 193 8.43 -0.44 -10.32
C LEU A 193 9.08 -0.62 -11.70
N THR A 194 8.71 -1.68 -12.42
CA THR A 194 9.07 -1.90 -13.83
C THR A 194 8.73 -0.69 -14.71
N LYS A 195 7.55 -0.09 -14.57
CA LYS A 195 7.17 1.12 -15.32
C LYS A 195 8.04 2.33 -14.98
N HIS A 196 8.37 2.53 -13.70
CA HIS A 196 9.32 3.58 -13.30
C HIS A 196 10.72 3.35 -13.86
N PHE A 197 11.16 2.09 -13.90
CA PHE A 197 12.42 1.70 -14.53
C PHE A 197 12.42 2.06 -16.01
N LEU A 198 11.41 1.62 -16.77
CA LEU A 198 11.29 1.84 -18.21
C LEU A 198 11.02 3.30 -18.62
N SER A 199 10.51 4.13 -17.70
CA SER A 199 10.42 5.58 -17.92
C SER A 199 11.74 6.32 -17.71
N THR A 200 12.66 5.70 -16.97
CA THR A 200 14.00 6.26 -16.67
C THR A 200 15.02 5.76 -17.69
N TYR A 201 14.97 4.47 -18.03
CA TYR A 201 15.91 3.78 -18.92
C TYR A 201 15.19 3.25 -20.15
N ASN A 202 15.13 4.08 -21.20
CA ASN A 202 14.28 3.81 -22.37
C ASN A 202 14.75 2.64 -23.27
N GLU A 203 16.04 2.30 -23.23
CA GLU A 203 16.62 1.21 -24.02
C GLU A 203 16.47 -0.18 -23.36
N ALA A 204 15.98 -0.24 -22.12
CA ALA A 204 15.87 -1.48 -21.39
C ALA A 204 14.60 -2.26 -21.76
N THR A 205 14.66 -3.57 -21.53
CA THR A 205 13.50 -4.47 -21.49
C THR A 205 13.43 -5.14 -20.13
N VAL A 206 12.22 -5.35 -19.62
CA VAL A 206 12.00 -5.92 -18.29
C VAL A 206 11.14 -7.18 -18.40
N THR A 207 11.57 -8.26 -17.75
CA THR A 207 10.77 -9.46 -17.54
C THR A 207 10.24 -9.47 -16.12
N ILE A 208 8.91 -9.37 -15.96
CA ILE A 208 8.25 -9.54 -14.67
C ILE A 208 8.10 -11.04 -14.42
N MET A 209 8.76 -11.55 -13.39
CA MET A 209 8.59 -12.93 -12.92
C MET A 209 7.66 -12.94 -11.71
N ASP A 210 6.52 -13.61 -11.82
CA ASP A 210 5.58 -13.74 -10.71
C ASP A 210 4.75 -15.02 -10.87
N LEU A 211 3.96 -15.36 -9.85
CA LEU A 211 3.09 -16.52 -9.87
C LEU A 211 2.09 -16.42 -11.05
N PRO A 212 1.70 -17.55 -11.69
CA PRO A 212 0.82 -17.54 -12.86
C PRO A 212 -0.47 -16.73 -12.68
N LYS A 213 -1.07 -16.83 -11.49
CA LYS A 213 -2.28 -16.08 -11.14
C LYS A 213 -2.06 -14.57 -11.08
N VAL A 214 -0.92 -14.12 -10.54
CA VAL A 214 -0.56 -12.70 -10.45
C VAL A 214 -0.29 -12.16 -11.85
N VAL A 215 0.48 -12.88 -12.66
CA VAL A 215 0.76 -12.50 -14.07
C VAL A 215 -0.52 -12.36 -14.88
N ALA A 216 -1.47 -13.29 -14.74
CA ALA A 216 -2.76 -13.23 -15.44
C ALA A 216 -3.53 -11.94 -15.10
N ILE A 217 -3.56 -11.55 -13.83
CA ILE A 217 -4.19 -10.31 -13.37
C ILE A 217 -3.41 -9.09 -13.85
N THR A 218 -2.07 -9.11 -13.78
CA THR A 218 -1.20 -8.02 -14.24
C THR A 218 -1.42 -7.70 -15.72
N LYS A 219 -1.43 -8.73 -16.58
CA LYS A 219 -1.71 -8.59 -18.02
C LYS A 219 -3.12 -8.04 -18.29
N LYS A 220 -4.10 -8.39 -17.45
CA LYS A 220 -5.50 -7.99 -17.65
C LYS A 220 -5.79 -6.56 -17.21
N TYR A 221 -5.18 -6.09 -16.12
CA TYR A 221 -5.59 -4.84 -15.46
C TYR A 221 -4.52 -3.76 -15.37
N PHE A 222 -3.24 -4.13 -15.42
CA PHE A 222 -2.16 -3.22 -15.03
C PHE A 222 -1.21 -2.90 -16.16
N VAL A 223 -0.86 -3.88 -16.99
CA VAL A 223 0.07 -3.71 -18.11
C VAL A 223 -0.68 -4.00 -19.41
N THR A 224 -0.84 -2.98 -20.23
CA THR A 224 -1.43 -3.09 -21.57
C THR A 224 -0.43 -2.57 -22.59
N ASP A 225 -0.05 -3.41 -23.55
CA ASP A 225 0.61 -3.02 -24.80
C ASP A 225 1.96 -2.27 -24.68
N ASP A 226 2.84 -2.64 -23.74
CA ASP A 226 4.27 -2.24 -23.77
C ASP A 226 5.14 -3.42 -24.20
N GLU A 227 5.68 -3.36 -25.42
CA GLU A 227 6.53 -4.42 -26.01
C GLU A 227 7.86 -4.62 -25.25
N ARG A 228 8.23 -3.69 -24.36
CA ARG A 228 9.43 -3.81 -23.52
C ARG A 228 9.18 -4.62 -22.25
N ILE A 229 7.93 -4.92 -21.91
CA ILE A 229 7.55 -5.70 -20.73
C ILE A 229 7.19 -7.12 -21.15
N HIS A 230 7.99 -8.08 -20.67
CA HIS A 230 7.75 -9.51 -20.83
C HIS A 230 7.28 -10.11 -19.50
N PHE A 231 6.65 -11.28 -19.57
CA PHE A 231 6.16 -12.00 -18.39
C PHE A 231 6.74 -13.40 -18.34
N HIS A 232 7.21 -13.80 -17.16
CA HIS A 232 7.62 -15.16 -16.85
C HIS A 232 6.77 -15.69 -15.68
N GLU A 233 5.93 -16.67 -15.96
CA GLU A 233 5.02 -17.26 -14.98
C GLU A 233 5.74 -18.37 -14.23
N GLY A 234 5.93 -18.23 -12.91
CA GLY A 234 6.63 -19.24 -12.11
C GLY A 234 6.85 -18.86 -10.66
N ASP A 235 7.19 -19.86 -9.85
CA ASP A 235 7.64 -19.71 -8.48
C ASP A 235 9.16 -19.51 -8.47
N PHE A 236 9.64 -18.35 -8.03
CA PHE A 236 11.07 -18.05 -8.03
C PHE A 236 11.91 -18.95 -7.10
N PHE A 237 11.32 -19.70 -6.17
CA PHE A 237 12.03 -20.73 -5.42
C PHE A 237 12.19 -22.03 -6.22
N ASN A 238 11.16 -22.44 -6.94
CA ASN A 238 11.11 -23.77 -7.57
C ASN A 238 11.43 -23.77 -9.07
N ASP A 239 11.14 -22.68 -9.79
CA ASP A 239 11.25 -22.59 -11.24
C ASP A 239 12.48 -21.79 -11.69
N PRO A 240 13.05 -22.03 -12.88
CA PRO A 240 14.20 -21.30 -13.38
C PRO A 240 13.97 -19.77 -13.40
N ILE A 241 14.98 -19.01 -12.96
CA ILE A 241 14.94 -17.54 -13.06
C ILE A 241 15.38 -17.14 -14.47
N PRO A 242 14.63 -16.26 -15.18
CA PRO A 242 15.03 -15.73 -16.50
C PRO A 242 16.43 -15.12 -16.50
N GLU A 243 17.15 -15.23 -17.61
CA GLU A 243 18.41 -14.51 -17.78
C GLU A 243 18.15 -13.00 -17.85
N ALA A 244 18.94 -12.22 -17.12
CA ALA A 244 18.93 -10.77 -17.15
C ALA A 244 20.30 -10.22 -16.73
N ASP A 245 20.58 -8.97 -17.11
CA ASP A 245 21.77 -8.23 -16.67
C ASP A 245 21.57 -7.65 -15.26
N LEU A 246 20.32 -7.36 -14.89
CA LEU A 246 19.93 -6.87 -13.56
C LEU A 246 18.73 -7.64 -13.00
N PHE A 247 18.80 -8.01 -11.72
CA PHE A 247 17.70 -8.61 -10.97
C PHE A 247 17.20 -7.65 -9.90
N ILE A 248 15.92 -7.27 -9.96
CA ILE A 248 15.25 -6.44 -8.96
C ILE A 248 14.49 -7.36 -8.01
N VAL A 249 14.77 -7.23 -6.71
CA VAL A 249 14.12 -7.99 -5.63
C VAL A 249 13.45 -7.02 -4.67
N ALA A 250 12.39 -6.38 -5.14
CA ALA A 250 11.75 -5.27 -4.43
C ALA A 250 10.64 -5.76 -3.50
N ARG A 251 10.76 -5.48 -2.19
CA ARG A 251 9.78 -5.90 -1.17
C ARG A 251 9.51 -7.42 -1.15
N ILE A 252 10.52 -8.25 -1.44
CA ILE A 252 10.41 -9.72 -1.36
C ILE A 252 11.12 -10.28 -0.12
N THR A 253 12.39 -9.93 0.09
CA THR A 253 13.22 -10.56 1.15
C THR A 253 12.65 -10.40 2.56
N HIS A 254 11.96 -9.29 2.84
CA HIS A 254 11.35 -9.07 4.16
C HIS A 254 10.18 -10.02 4.50
N CYS A 255 9.66 -10.75 3.52
CA CYS A 255 8.57 -11.71 3.70
C CYS A 255 9.06 -13.10 4.14
N TRP A 256 10.36 -13.37 4.06
CA TRP A 256 10.91 -14.71 4.17
C TRP A 256 11.98 -14.81 5.27
N THR A 257 12.24 -16.03 5.73
CA THR A 257 13.35 -16.28 6.66
C THR A 257 14.70 -16.09 5.96
N ASP A 258 15.77 -15.94 6.73
CA ASP A 258 17.13 -15.80 6.20
C ASP A 258 17.53 -16.99 5.31
N GLU A 259 17.12 -18.21 5.66
CA GLU A 259 17.40 -19.41 4.86
C GLU A 259 16.75 -19.32 3.48
N LYS A 260 15.48 -18.89 3.43
CA LYS A 260 14.75 -18.69 2.17
C LYS A 260 15.32 -17.51 1.38
N CYS A 261 15.71 -16.42 2.03
CA CYS A 261 16.39 -15.31 1.37
C CYS A 261 17.71 -15.77 0.73
N LEU A 262 18.52 -16.55 1.44
CA LEU A 262 19.78 -17.10 0.91
C LEU A 262 19.56 -18.08 -0.24
N GLU A 263 18.50 -18.90 -0.18
CA GLU A 263 18.10 -19.79 -1.28
C GLU A 263 17.83 -18.98 -2.55
N LEU A 264 16.98 -17.94 -2.45
CA LEU A 264 16.66 -17.05 -3.57
C LEU A 264 17.90 -16.32 -4.09
N LEU A 265 18.69 -15.68 -3.21
CA LEU A 265 19.86 -14.91 -3.61
C LEU A 265 20.94 -15.78 -4.28
N ARG A 266 21.14 -17.03 -3.82
CA ARG A 266 22.06 -17.97 -4.49
C ARG A 266 21.59 -18.33 -5.89
N LYS A 267 20.30 -18.53 -6.07
CA LYS A 267 19.70 -18.84 -7.37
C LYS A 267 19.85 -17.66 -8.34
N ILE A 268 19.58 -16.44 -7.86
CA ILE A 268 19.82 -15.21 -8.63
C ILE A 268 21.30 -15.09 -9.01
N TYR A 269 22.21 -15.28 -8.05
CA TYR A 269 23.65 -15.19 -8.30
C TYR A 269 24.12 -16.20 -9.36
N GLN A 270 23.55 -17.41 -9.39
CA GLN A 270 23.84 -18.42 -10.41
C GLN A 270 23.32 -18.04 -11.80
N SER A 271 22.27 -17.21 -11.88
CA SER A 271 21.75 -16.65 -13.13
C SER A 271 22.49 -15.39 -13.61
N CYS A 272 23.29 -14.75 -12.75
CA CYS A 272 24.07 -13.58 -13.12
C CYS A 272 25.21 -13.93 -14.08
N LYS A 273 25.45 -13.04 -15.04
CA LYS A 273 26.61 -13.07 -15.94
C LYS A 273 27.75 -12.22 -15.35
N PRO A 274 29.02 -12.54 -15.63
CA PRO A 274 30.17 -11.76 -15.16
C PRO A 274 30.17 -10.30 -15.64
#